data_AF-A0AA84Z9I8-F1
#
_entry.id   AF-A0AA84Z9I8-F1
#
_cell.length_a   1.000
_cell.length_b   1.000
_cell.length_c   1.000
_cell.angle_alpha   90.00
_cell.angle_beta   90.00
_cell.angle_gamma   90.00
#
_symmetry.space_group_name_H-M   'P 1'
#
loop_
_entity.id
_entity.type
_entity.pdbx_description
1 polymer ?
#
loop_
_entity_poly.entity_id
_entity_poly.type
_entity_poly.pdbx_seq_one_letter_code
_entity_poly.pdbx_strand_id
1 'polypeptide(L)' 'MTGGSQKLTLSEFVLYQLDKLLSLYMLLLTTTTTATITTTTTTTTTTTTTTTTTTTTTATTTTTATTTTTTTTTTTTC' A
#
# COMPACT_ATOMS: atom_id res chain seq x y z
N MET A 1 52.27 11.58 22.76
CA MET A 1 51.28 12.65 22.51
C MET A 1 51.84 13.59 21.45
N THR A 2 51.52 13.36 20.19
CA THR A 2 51.78 14.30 19.08
C THR A 2 50.54 14.29 18.21
N GLY A 3 49.48 14.90 18.72
CA GLY A 3 48.30 15.22 17.94
C GLY A 3 48.69 16.31 16.95
N GLY A 4 49.27 15.90 15.82
CA GLY A 4 49.54 16.79 14.71
C GLY A 4 48.21 17.24 14.14
N SER A 5 47.79 18.46 14.49
CA SER A 5 46.70 19.15 13.82
C SER A 5 47.11 19.36 12.37
N GLN A 6 46.80 18.38 11.49
CA GLN A 6 46.94 18.56 10.06
C GLN A 6 46.02 19.71 9.66
N LYS A 7 46.64 20.85 9.36
CA LYS A 7 45.97 22.04 8.87
C LYS A 7 45.58 21.74 7.42
N LEU A 8 44.33 21.37 7.21
CA LEU A 8 43.78 21.25 5.86
C LEU A 8 43.96 22.60 5.16
N THR A 9 44.46 22.56 3.94
CA THR A 9 44.46 23.73 3.08
C THR A 9 43.02 24.17 2.83
N LEU A 10 42.81 25.46 2.53
CA LEU A 10 41.47 25.98 2.23
C LEU A 10 40.78 25.15 1.13
N SER A 11 41.55 24.72 0.12
CA SER A 11 41.10 23.84 -0.96
C SER A 11 40.61 22.48 -0.47
N GLU A 12 41.34 21.82 0.42
CA GLU A 12 40.94 20.50 0.96
C GLU A 12 39.70 20.62 1.84
N PHE A 13 39.58 21.71 2.61
CA PHE A 13 38.38 21.98 3.39
C PHE A 13 37.16 22.19 2.48
N VAL A 14 37.30 22.97 1.41
CA VAL A 14 36.22 23.21 0.44
C VAL A 14 35.80 21.90 -0.25
N LEU A 15 36.76 21.10 -0.71
CA LEU A 15 36.49 19.80 -1.33
C LEU A 15 35.77 18.84 -0.37
N TYR A 16 36.22 18.78 0.88
CA TYR A 16 35.60 17.96 1.91
C TYR A 16 34.15 18.36 2.20
N GLN A 17 33.86 19.66 2.24
CA GLN A 17 32.49 20.15 2.45
C GLN A 17 31.59 19.90 1.24
N LEU A 18 32.13 20.01 0.01
CA LEU A 18 31.41 19.66 -1.21
C LEU A 18 31.07 18.17 -1.29
N ASP A 19 32.01 17.30 -0.92
CA ASP A 19 31.78 15.84 -0.92
C ASP A 19 30.70 15.43 0.08
N LYS A 20 30.68 16.07 1.26
CA LYS A 20 29.60 15.90 2.24
C LYS A 20 28.25 16.36 1.73
N LEU A 21 28.19 17.52 1.08
CA LEU A 21 26.95 18.04 0.49
C LEU A 21 26.43 17.10 -0.61
N LEU A 22 27.32 16.59 -1.46
CA LEU A 22 26.99 15.64 -2.51
C LEU A 22 26.49 14.31 -1.93
N SER A 23 27.17 13.79 -0.90
CA SER A 23 26.76 12.57 -0.21
C SER A 23 25.39 12.71 0.46
N LEU A 24 25.13 13.85 1.11
CA LEU A 24 23.83 14.14 1.71
C LEU A 24 22.73 14.25 0.65
N TYR A 25 23.03 14.90 -0.49
CA TYR A 25 22.11 15.00 -1.61
C TYR A 25 21.78 13.63 -2.21
N MET A 26 22.78 12.77 -2.39
CA MET A 26 22.59 11.39 -2.89
C MET A 26 21.80 10.52 -1.91
N LEU A 27 22.05 10.67 -0.60
CA LEU A 27 21.28 9.99 0.43
C LEU A 27 19.82 10.44 0.41
N LEU A 28 19.58 11.76 0.33
CA LEU A 28 18.24 12.33 0.27
C LEU A 28 17.50 11.83 -0.98
N LEU A 29 18.14 11.89 -2.15
CA LEU A 29 17.58 11.40 -3.41
C LEU A 29 17.20 9.91 -3.32
N THR A 30 18.05 9.09 -2.72
CA THR A 30 17.78 7.65 -2.52
C THR A 30 16.60 7.43 -1.60
N THR A 31 16.51 8.16 -0.48
CA THR A 31 15.37 8.07 0.44
C THR A 31 14.06 8.55 -0.18
N THR A 32 14.09 9.61 -1.00
CA THR A 32 12.91 10.07 -1.75
C THR A 32 12.47 9.06 -2.81
N THR A 33 13.42 8.38 -3.48
CA THR A 33 13.11 7.38 -4.51
C THR A 33 12.60 6.07 -3.91
N THR A 34 13.01 5.73 -2.69
CA THR A 34 12.59 4.49 -1.98
C THR A 34 11.29 4.65 -1.21
N ALA A 35 10.65 5.82 -1.24
CA ALA A 35 9.29 5.99 -0.75
C ALA A 35 8.31 5.32 -1.73
N THR A 36 8.24 3.98 -1.66
CA THR A 36 7.26 3.17 -2.39
C THR A 36 5.87 3.67 -2.01
N ILE A 37 5.11 4.12 -3.00
CA ILE A 37 3.73 4.55 -2.81
C ILE A 37 2.91 3.30 -2.48
N THR A 38 2.67 3.07 -1.19
CA THR A 38 1.70 2.05 -0.75
C THR A 38 0.34 2.46 -1.30
N THR A 39 -0.19 1.66 -2.23
CA THR A 39 -1.50 1.92 -2.81
C THR A 39 -2.48 0.90 -2.22
N THR A 40 -3.38 1.39 -1.36
CA THR A 40 -4.45 0.56 -0.81
C THR A 40 -5.62 0.55 -1.79
N THR A 41 -5.98 -0.63 -2.30
CA THR A 41 -7.18 -0.79 -3.14
C THR A 41 -8.21 -1.64 -2.40
N THR A 42 -9.39 -1.06 -2.17
CA THR A 42 -10.53 -1.73 -1.54
C THR A 42 -11.56 -2.05 -2.62
N THR A 43 -11.94 -3.33 -2.76
CA THR A 43 -13.00 -3.75 -3.67
C THR A 43 -14.11 -4.44 -2.90
N THR A 44 -15.34 -3.96 -3.08
CA THR A 44 -16.54 -4.51 -2.45
C THR A 44 -17.37 -5.20 -3.52
N THR A 45 -17.67 -6.47 -3.34
CA THR A 45 -18.53 -7.23 -4.26
C THR A 45 -19.76 -7.71 -3.50
N THR A 46 -20.93 -7.36 -4.01
CA THR A 46 -22.23 -7.76 -3.45
C THR A 46 -22.88 -8.74 -4.42
N THR A 47 -23.26 -9.92 -3.92
CA THR A 47 -23.96 -10.93 -4.71
C THR A 47 -25.30 -11.25 -4.04
N THR A 48 -26.38 -11.10 -4.80
CA THR A 48 -27.74 -11.41 -4.35
C THR A 48 -28.23 -12.64 -5.09
N THR A 49 -28.60 -13.68 -4.35
CA THR A 49 -29.17 -14.91 -4.92
C THR A 49 -30.61 -15.07 -4.44
N THR A 50 -31.54 -15.21 -5.38
CA THR A 50 -32.96 -15.46 -5.09
C THR A 50 -33.31 -16.86 -5.53
N THR A 51 -33.77 -17.68 -4.60
CA THR A 51 -34.23 -19.04 -4.87
C THR A 51 -35.73 -19.10 -4.67
N THR A 52 -36.45 -19.54 -5.70
CA THR A 52 -37.91 -19.73 -5.66
C THR A 52 -38.20 -21.22 -5.67
N THR A 53 -38.89 -21.70 -4.64
CA THR A 53 -39.34 -23.09 -4.56
C THR A 53 -40.86 -23.12 -4.62
N THR A 54 -41.39 -23.87 -5.59
CA THR A 54 -42.84 -24.09 -5.74
C THR A 54 -43.14 -25.54 -5.44
N THR A 55 -44.04 -25.77 -4.49
CA THR A 55 -44.52 -27.10 -4.13
C THR A 55 -46.01 -27.17 -4.42
N THR A 56 -46.42 -28.19 -5.17
CA THR A 56 -47.83 -28.46 -5.48
C THR A 56 -48.23 -29.79 -4.86
N THR A 57 -49.25 -29.76 -4.02
CA THR A 57 -49.98 -30.93 -3.53
C THR A 57 -51.41 -30.89 -4.09
N THR A 58 -52.08 -32.03 -4.15
CA THR A 58 -53.30 -32.32 -4.96
C THR A 58 -54.48 -31.34 -4.80
N ALA A 59 -54.46 -30.42 -3.83
CA ALA A 59 -55.47 -29.38 -3.66
C ALA A 59 -54.91 -27.96 -3.43
N THR A 60 -53.58 -27.77 -3.38
CA THR A 60 -53.00 -26.46 -3.01
C THR A 60 -51.62 -26.26 -3.62
N THR A 61 -51.39 -25.06 -4.17
CA THR A 61 -50.06 -24.61 -4.60
C THR A 61 -49.55 -23.60 -3.58
N THR A 62 -48.35 -23.84 -3.05
CA THR A 62 -47.65 -22.87 -2.20
C THR A 62 -46.33 -22.51 -2.85
N THR A 63 -46.11 -21.21 -3.03
CA THR A 63 -44.84 -20.67 -3.54
C THR A 63 -44.16 -19.94 -2.40
N THR A 64 -42.91 -20.31 -2.13
CA THR A 64 -42.07 -19.62 -1.16
C THR A 64 -40.84 -19.10 -1.90
N ALA A 65 -40.68 -17.77 -1.89
CA ALA A 65 -39.47 -17.12 -2.36
C ALA A 65 -38.56 -16.88 -1.16
N THR A 66 -37.28 -17.21 -1.29
CA THR A 66 -36.26 -16.91 -0.29
C THR A 66 -35.12 -16.15 -0.97
N THR A 67 -34.84 -14.96 -0.46
CA THR A 67 -33.75 -14.11 -0.95
C THR A 67 -32.62 -14.14 0.07
N THR A 68 -31.40 -14.40 -0.40
CA THR A 68 -30.20 -14.35 0.43
C THR A 68 -29.21 -13.40 -0.21
N THR A 69 -28.78 -12.41 0.56
CA THR A 69 -27.77 -11.41 0.14
C THR A 69 -26.49 -11.69 0.89
N THR A 70 -25.37 -11.82 0.18
CA THR A 70 -24.06 -11.97 0.77
C THR A 70 -23.15 -10.86 0.25
N THR A 71 -22.52 -10.14 1.17
CA THR A 71 -21.58 -9.07 0.86
C THR A 71 -20.20 -9.51 1.30
N THR A 72 -19.22 -9.46 0.38
CA THR A 72 -17.83 -9.78 0.67
C THR A 72 -16.95 -8.58 0.33
N THR A 73 -16.17 -8.14 1.31
CA THR A 73 -15.23 -7.04 1.16
C THR A 73 -13.81 -7.60 1.19
N THR A 74 -13.02 -7.31 0.16
CA THR A 74 -11.62 -7.73 0.10
C THR A 74 -10.73 -6.49 0.01
N THR A 75 -9.74 -6.39 0.90
CA THR A 75 -8.75 -5.32 0.94
C THR A 75 -7.40 -5.88 0.55
N THR A 76 -6.75 -5.30 -0.46
CA THR A 76 -5.40 -5.69 -0.87
C THR A 76 -4.47 -4.48 -0.77
N THR A 77 -3.31 -4.69 -0.15
CA THR A 77 -2.22 -3.72 -0.07
C THR A 77 -1.02 -4.28 -0.82
N CYS A 78 -0.53 -3.53 -1.80
CA CYS A 78 0.64 -3.86 -2.61
C CYS A 78 1.82 -2.95 -2.26
#